data_AF-A0A928HA92-F1
#
_entry.id   AF-A0A928HA92-F1
#
_cell.length_a   1.000
_cell.length_b   1.000
_cell.length_c   1.000
_cell.angle_alpha   90.00
_cell.angle_beta   90.00
_cell.angle_gamma   90.00
#
_symmetry.space_group_name_H-M   'P 1'
#
loop_
_entity.id
_entity.type
_entity.pdbx_description
1 polymer ?
#
loop_
_entity_poly.entity_id
_entity_poly.type
_entity_poly.pdbx_seq_one_letter_code
_entity_poly.pdbx_strand_id
1 'polypeptide(L)'
;MAKIKMATIKSRAEFEEKIDICAQLDADKNLLAAELDKKILALKEKYGTQIESIKKQTKELTNACSIYAASHPEIFGKNKSAETALARFGFRTGQPTIKTVGRISEARALENLLLHKNGIEYATTKISLNKPAIREGLEKGEDEWLADVFCVVQEETFFVEAKTDEGK
;
A
#
# COMPACT_ATOMS: atom_id res chain seq x y z
N MET A 1 -16.11 -26.54 -5.80
CA MET A 1 -16.13 -26.33 -4.34
C MET A 1 -17.10 -27.31 -3.74
N ALA A 2 -16.65 -28.21 -2.85
CA ALA A 2 -17.53 -29.20 -2.24
C ALA A 2 -18.59 -28.47 -1.41
N LYS A 3 -19.87 -28.70 -1.71
CA LYS A 3 -20.98 -28.26 -0.85
C LYS A 3 -20.83 -28.99 0.48
N ILE A 4 -20.35 -28.31 1.50
CA ILE A 4 -20.33 -28.83 2.86
C ILE A 4 -21.81 -29.03 3.24
N LYS A 5 -22.22 -30.29 3.42
CA LYS A 5 -23.53 -30.62 3.99
C LYS A 5 -23.58 -29.93 5.36
N MET A 6 -24.49 -28.97 5.54
CA MET A 6 -24.69 -28.35 6.86
C MET A 6 -25.08 -29.47 7.83
N ALA A 7 -24.18 -29.81 8.75
CA ALA A 7 -24.47 -30.73 9.83
C ALA A 7 -25.50 -30.04 10.75
N THR A 8 -26.69 -30.61 10.86
CA THR A 8 -27.69 -30.15 11.82
C THR A 8 -27.21 -30.49 13.22
N ILE A 9 -26.98 -29.47 14.05
CA ILE A 9 -26.62 -29.62 15.47
C ILE A 9 -27.87 -30.05 16.25
N LYS A 10 -27.79 -31.15 17.00
CA LYS A 10 -28.96 -31.81 17.63
C LYS A 10 -29.03 -31.63 19.14
N SER A 11 -28.00 -31.08 19.77
CA SER A 11 -27.95 -30.89 21.22
C SER A 11 -27.08 -29.70 21.61
N ARG A 12 -27.29 -29.18 22.83
CA ARG A 12 -26.46 -28.12 23.41
C ARG A 12 -24.99 -28.54 23.55
N ALA A 13 -24.74 -29.79 23.96
CA ALA A 13 -23.38 -30.29 24.09
C ALA A 13 -22.65 -30.33 22.74
N GLU A 14 -23.33 -30.79 21.69
CA GLU A 14 -22.78 -30.75 20.32
C GLU A 14 -22.55 -29.32 19.83
N PHE A 15 -23.44 -28.38 20.17
CA PHE A 15 -23.24 -26.97 19.87
C PHE A 15 -21.96 -26.43 20.53
N GLU A 16 -21.81 -26.60 21.85
CA GLU A 16 -20.65 -26.13 22.61
C GLU A 16 -19.34 -26.74 22.07
N GLU A 17 -19.33 -28.04 21.74
CA GLU A 17 -18.18 -28.69 21.10
C GLU A 17 -17.81 -28.05 19.74
N LYS A 18 -18.80 -27.73 18.89
CA LYS A 18 -18.53 -27.07 17.61
C LYS A 18 -18.03 -25.64 17.78
N ILE A 19 -18.48 -24.93 18.81
CA ILE A 19 -17.98 -23.60 19.14
C ILE A 19 -16.52 -23.66 19.58
N ASP A 20 -16.15 -24.62 20.41
CA ASP A 20 -14.76 -24.83 20.82
C ASP A 20 -13.86 -25.18 19.64
N ILE A 21 -14.35 -26.01 18.70
CA ILE A 21 -13.62 -26.31 17.46
C ILE A 21 -13.45 -25.06 16.59
N CYS A 22 -14.48 -24.22 16.46
CA CYS A 22 -14.38 -22.95 15.72
C CYS A 22 -13.33 -22.02 16.36
N ALA A 23 -13.31 -21.90 17.68
CA ALA A 23 -12.32 -21.11 18.41
C ALA A 23 -10.89 -21.67 18.20
N GLN A 24 -10.71 -22.99 18.27
CA GLN A 24 -9.42 -23.63 18.01
C GLN A 24 -8.93 -23.40 16.58
N LEU A 25 -9.82 -23.55 15.59
CA LEU A 25 -9.47 -23.30 14.18
C LEU A 25 -9.08 -21.85 13.92
N ASP A 26 -9.71 -20.89 14.61
CA ASP A 26 -9.32 -19.49 14.53
C ASP A 26 -7.94 -19.24 15.15
N ALA A 27 -7.66 -19.83 16.32
CA ALA A 27 -6.35 -19.77 16.96
C ALA A 27 -5.25 -20.38 16.07
N ASP A 28 -5.50 -21.54 15.47
CA ASP A 28 -4.58 -22.22 14.55
C ASP A 28 -4.32 -21.36 13.30
N LYS A 29 -5.37 -20.73 12.73
CA LYS A 29 -5.25 -19.79 11.62
C LYS A 29 -4.36 -18.60 12.00
N ASN A 30 -4.56 -18.02 13.19
CA ASN A 30 -3.79 -16.87 13.67
C ASN A 30 -2.32 -17.25 13.91
N LEU A 31 -2.05 -18.44 14.44
CA LEU A 31 -0.69 -18.98 14.59
C LEU A 31 0.01 -19.13 13.23
N LEU A 32 -0.68 -19.74 12.25
CA LEU A 32 -0.15 -19.90 10.90
C LEU A 32 0.11 -18.56 10.21
N ALA A 33 -0.79 -17.58 10.38
CA ALA A 33 -0.61 -16.23 9.85
C ALA A 33 0.63 -15.55 10.47
N ALA A 34 0.81 -15.66 11.79
CA ALA A 34 1.98 -15.11 12.47
C ALA A 34 3.30 -15.77 12.01
N GLU A 35 3.31 -17.09 11.79
CA GLU A 35 4.47 -17.80 11.26
C GLU A 35 4.75 -17.38 9.81
N LEU A 36 3.71 -17.21 8.99
CA LEU A 36 3.82 -16.72 7.62
C LEU A 36 4.43 -15.32 7.58
N ASP A 37 3.93 -14.39 8.39
CA ASP A 37 4.43 -13.02 8.47
C ASP A 37 5.90 -12.99 8.90
N LYS A 38 6.29 -13.83 9.87
CA LYS A 38 7.69 -13.99 10.28
C LYS A 38 8.58 -14.46 9.12
N LYS A 39 8.12 -15.44 8.33
CA LYS A 39 8.85 -15.93 7.16
C LYS A 39 8.95 -14.86 6.06
N ILE A 40 7.86 -14.14 5.79
CA ILE A 40 7.85 -13.03 4.83
C ILE A 40 8.85 -11.96 5.25
N LEU A 41 8.86 -11.57 6.53
CA LEU A 41 9.77 -10.57 7.06
C LEU A 41 11.23 -11.03 6.87
N ALA A 42 11.57 -12.25 7.30
CA ALA A 42 12.92 -12.79 7.16
C ALA A 42 13.39 -12.85 5.69
N LEU A 43 12.50 -13.20 4.75
CA LEU A 43 12.81 -13.21 3.33
C LEU A 43 12.98 -11.80 2.76
N LYS A 44 12.12 -10.86 3.17
CA LYS A 44 12.21 -9.45 2.79
C LYS A 44 13.52 -8.83 3.26
N GLU A 45 13.94 -9.11 4.49
CA GLU A 45 15.22 -8.64 5.03
C GLU A 45 16.39 -9.22 4.24
N LYS A 46 16.45 -10.55 4.08
CA LYS A 46 17.54 -11.23 3.38
C LYS A 46 17.73 -10.72 1.95
N TYR A 47 16.67 -10.73 1.16
CA TYR A 47 16.77 -10.29 -0.23
C TYR A 47 16.83 -8.77 -0.35
N GLY A 48 16.20 -8.03 0.56
CA GLY A 48 16.31 -6.57 0.63
C GLY A 48 17.76 -6.12 0.78
N THR A 49 18.51 -6.71 1.73
CA THR A 49 19.94 -6.38 1.91
C THR A 49 20.78 -6.73 0.68
N GLN A 50 20.55 -7.88 0.05
CA GLN A 50 21.27 -8.28 -1.16
C GLN A 50 20.99 -7.34 -2.35
N ILE A 51 19.71 -7.01 -2.56
CA ILE A 51 19.27 -6.08 -3.61
C ILE A 51 19.89 -4.71 -3.39
N GLU A 52 19.86 -4.17 -2.16
CA GLU A 52 20.44 -2.86 -1.86
C GLU A 52 21.97 -2.84 -2.04
N SER A 53 22.66 -3.93 -1.69
CA SER A 53 24.10 -4.08 -1.97
C SER A 53 24.41 -4.05 -3.47
N ILE A 54 23.68 -4.84 -4.27
CA ILE A 54 23.85 -4.87 -5.74
C ILE A 54 23.50 -3.51 -6.35
N LYS A 55 22.44 -2.84 -5.89
CA LYS A 55 22.08 -1.49 -6.34
C LYS A 55 23.18 -0.48 -6.05
N LYS A 56 23.79 -0.53 -4.86
CA LYS A 56 24.89 0.35 -4.47
C LYS A 56 26.10 0.15 -5.38
N GLN A 57 26.54 -1.09 -5.55
CA GLN A 57 27.68 -1.43 -6.44
C GLN A 57 27.40 -0.98 -7.87
N THR A 58 26.21 -1.28 -8.39
CA THR A 58 25.79 -0.87 -9.75
C THR A 58 25.81 0.64 -9.91
N LYS A 59 25.34 1.39 -8.90
CA LYS A 59 25.32 2.86 -8.91
C LYS A 59 26.72 3.45 -8.89
N GLU A 60 27.62 2.91 -8.06
CA GLU A 60 29.01 3.33 -7.99
C GLU A 60 29.73 3.11 -9.32
N LEU A 61 29.58 1.93 -9.92
CA LEU A 61 30.13 1.61 -11.25
C LEU A 61 29.53 2.50 -12.33
N THR A 62 28.21 2.68 -12.35
CA THR A 62 27.52 3.53 -13.33
C THR A 62 27.98 4.98 -13.23
N ASN A 63 28.19 5.51 -12.01
CA ASN A 63 28.71 6.85 -11.81
C ASN A 63 30.14 6.99 -12.37
N ALA A 64 31.01 6.02 -12.08
CA ALA A 64 32.38 6.00 -12.62
C ALA A 64 32.38 5.94 -14.17
N CYS A 65 31.57 5.05 -14.76
CA CYS A 65 31.40 4.97 -16.21
C CYS A 65 30.84 6.28 -16.79
N SER A 66 29.89 6.93 -16.12
CA SER A 66 29.31 8.19 -16.57
C SER A 66 30.33 9.33 -16.56
N ILE A 67 31.24 9.38 -15.58
CA ILE A 67 32.31 10.38 -15.51
C ILE A 67 33.26 10.20 -16.70
N TYR A 68 33.67 8.95 -16.96
CA TYR A 68 34.53 8.65 -18.11
C TYR A 68 33.85 9.00 -19.44
N ALA A 69 32.60 8.58 -19.61
CA ALA A 69 31.82 8.83 -20.82
C ALA A 69 31.55 10.32 -21.08
N ALA A 70 31.50 11.14 -20.03
CA ALA A 70 31.36 12.59 -20.16
C ALA A 70 32.66 13.26 -20.65
N SER A 71 33.83 12.72 -20.31
CA SER A 71 35.13 13.26 -20.74
C SER A 71 35.68 12.65 -22.03
N HIS A 72 35.11 11.53 -22.50
CA HIS A 72 35.54 10.79 -23.69
C HIS A 72 34.38 10.60 -24.68
N PRO A 73 33.87 11.68 -25.32
CA PRO A 73 32.72 11.60 -26.21
C PRO A 73 32.96 10.72 -27.45
N GLU A 74 34.21 10.45 -27.81
CA GLU A 74 34.61 9.61 -28.94
C GLU A 74 34.10 8.16 -28.83
N ILE A 75 33.84 7.66 -27.62
CA ILE A 75 33.32 6.30 -27.39
C ILE A 75 31.92 6.10 -27.99
N PHE A 76 31.20 7.18 -28.28
CA PHE A 76 29.87 7.14 -28.91
C PHE A 76 29.91 7.20 -30.44
N GLY A 77 31.08 7.46 -31.03
CA GLY A 77 31.23 7.67 -32.46
C GLY A 77 30.34 8.82 -32.96
N LYS A 78 29.47 8.52 -33.93
CA LYS A 78 28.52 9.50 -34.51
C LYS A 78 27.18 9.59 -33.77
N ASN A 79 26.92 8.67 -32.84
CA ASN A 79 25.64 8.54 -32.16
C ASN A 79 25.71 9.14 -30.74
N LYS A 80 24.56 9.20 -30.05
CA LYS A 80 24.48 9.57 -28.61
C LYS A 80 24.56 8.34 -27.67
N SER A 81 24.82 7.17 -28.24
CA SER A 81 24.88 5.89 -27.52
C SER A 81 25.79 4.90 -28.25
N ALA A 82 26.38 3.98 -27.50
CA ALA A 82 27.16 2.84 -27.99
C ALA A 82 26.77 1.56 -27.23
N GLU A 83 27.33 0.42 -27.65
CA GLU A 83 26.98 -0.90 -27.15
C GLU A 83 28.23 -1.73 -26.83
N THR A 84 28.10 -2.62 -25.87
CA THR A 84 29.03 -3.71 -25.57
C THR A 84 28.30 -5.04 -25.81
N ALA A 85 28.97 -6.18 -25.58
CA ALA A 85 28.33 -7.49 -25.71
C ALA A 85 27.10 -7.67 -24.79
N LEU A 86 27.01 -6.93 -23.69
CA LEU A 86 25.97 -7.12 -22.66
C LEU A 86 25.13 -5.87 -22.36
N ALA A 87 25.48 -4.70 -22.90
CA ALA A 87 24.84 -3.45 -22.51
C ALA A 87 24.81 -2.41 -23.63
N ARG A 88 23.79 -1.57 -23.61
CA ARG A 88 23.74 -0.31 -24.34
C ARG A 88 23.90 0.85 -23.38
N PHE A 89 24.76 1.80 -23.70
CA PHE A 89 25.04 2.96 -22.86
C PHE A 89 25.04 4.25 -23.68
N GLY A 90 24.76 5.37 -23.02
CA GLY A 90 24.61 6.67 -23.67
C GLY A 90 23.91 7.68 -22.78
N PHE A 91 23.93 8.95 -23.19
CA PHE A 91 23.19 10.01 -22.53
C PHE A 91 21.82 10.18 -23.18
N ARG A 92 20.77 10.18 -22.36
CA ARG A 92 19.39 10.43 -22.80
C ARG A 92 18.79 11.59 -22.02
N THR A 93 18.00 12.40 -22.71
CA THR A 93 17.14 13.41 -22.08
C THR A 93 15.85 12.72 -21.66
N GLY A 94 15.60 12.67 -20.34
CA GLY A 94 14.34 12.16 -19.80
C GLY A 94 13.17 13.09 -20.12
N GLN A 95 11.94 12.65 -19.79
CA GLN A 95 10.80 13.56 -19.83
C GLN A 95 11.00 14.70 -18.83
N PRO A 96 10.65 15.95 -19.18
CA PRO A 96 10.67 17.04 -18.23
C PRO A 96 9.83 16.71 -16.99
N THR A 97 10.44 16.80 -15.80
CA THR A 97 9.75 16.59 -14.52
C THR A 97 9.62 17.92 -13.78
N ILE A 98 8.46 18.14 -13.15
CA ILE A 98 8.26 19.30 -12.27
C ILE A 98 8.89 18.98 -10.91
N LYS A 99 9.66 19.93 -10.37
CA LYS A 99 10.22 19.85 -9.01
C LYS A 99 9.95 21.15 -8.29
N THR A 100 9.80 21.07 -6.96
CA THR A 100 9.67 22.26 -6.13
C THR A 100 10.97 23.06 -6.11
N VAL A 101 10.85 24.39 -6.13
CA VAL A 101 11.99 25.30 -5.97
C VAL A 101 12.43 25.28 -4.51
N GLY A 102 13.73 25.25 -4.26
CA GLY A 102 14.27 25.40 -2.89
C GLY A 102 14.05 24.21 -1.95
N ARG A 103 13.74 23.02 -2.47
CA ARG A 103 13.48 21.79 -1.67
C ARG A 103 12.31 21.93 -0.68
N ILE A 104 11.34 22.81 -0.94
CA ILE A 104 10.11 22.85 -0.14
C ILE A 104 9.29 21.57 -0.37
N SER A 105 8.50 21.18 0.64
CA SER A 105 7.57 20.05 0.51
C SER A 105 6.48 20.35 -0.53
N GLU A 106 5.92 19.30 -1.12
CA GLU A 106 4.79 19.44 -2.06
C GLU A 106 3.58 20.10 -1.41
N ALA A 107 3.32 19.81 -0.13
CA ALA A 107 2.26 20.47 0.64
C ALA A 107 2.48 22.00 0.71
N ARG A 108 3.71 22.44 1.00
CA ARG A 108 4.03 23.87 1.03
C ARG A 108 3.98 24.49 -0.37
N ALA A 109 4.37 23.74 -1.40
CA ALA A 109 4.25 24.17 -2.78
C ALA A 109 2.77 24.35 -3.18
N LEU A 110 1.89 23.44 -2.75
CA LEU A 110 0.44 23.53 -2.96
C LEU A 110 -0.15 24.75 -2.24
N GLU A 111 0.21 25.00 -0.98
CA GLU A 111 -0.21 26.21 -0.27
C GLU A 111 0.17 27.48 -1.03
N ASN A 112 1.44 27.58 -1.45
CA ASN A 112 1.92 28.73 -2.22
C ASN A 112 1.24 28.84 -3.58
N LEU A 113 0.98 27.71 -4.24
CA LEU A 113 0.24 27.65 -5.50
C LEU A 113 -1.15 28.24 -5.31
N LEU A 114 -1.89 27.83 -4.28
CA LEU A 114 -3.25 28.28 -3.99
C LEU A 114 -3.33 29.77 -3.56
N LEU A 115 -2.24 30.37 -3.08
CA LEU A 115 -2.16 31.83 -2.84
C LEU A 115 -2.09 32.65 -4.15
N HIS A 116 -1.71 32.02 -5.26
CA HIS A 116 -1.63 32.69 -6.56
C HIS A 116 -3.02 32.77 -7.20
N LYS A 117 -3.34 33.91 -7.84
CA LYS A 117 -4.66 34.17 -8.46
C LYS A 117 -5.14 33.09 -9.44
N ASN A 118 -4.20 32.43 -10.14
CA ASN A 118 -4.48 31.36 -11.11
C ASN A 118 -4.06 29.97 -10.59
N GLY A 119 -3.73 29.86 -9.31
CA GLY A 119 -3.17 28.64 -8.71
C GLY A 119 -4.06 27.41 -8.86
N ILE A 120 -5.37 27.61 -8.83
CA ILE A 120 -6.35 26.53 -8.92
C ILE A 120 -6.31 25.79 -10.26
N GLU A 121 -5.88 26.45 -11.35
CA GLU A 121 -5.73 25.83 -12.68
C GLU A 121 -4.66 24.72 -12.70
N TYR A 122 -3.77 24.72 -11.71
CA TYR A 122 -2.65 23.78 -11.57
C TYR A 122 -2.86 22.79 -10.41
N ALA A 123 -4.04 22.79 -9.79
CA ALA A 123 -4.38 21.90 -8.70
C ALA A 123 -5.54 20.97 -9.10
N THR A 124 -5.62 19.82 -8.42
CA THR A 124 -6.72 18.86 -8.59
C THR A 124 -7.27 18.43 -7.23
N THR A 125 -8.57 18.19 -7.13
CA THR A 125 -9.23 17.71 -5.91
C THR A 125 -9.67 16.26 -6.06
N LYS A 126 -9.50 15.46 -5.00
CA LYS A 126 -10.09 14.13 -4.88
C LYS A 126 -11.15 14.16 -3.77
N ILE A 127 -12.40 13.87 -4.13
CA ILE A 127 -13.53 13.83 -3.20
C ILE A 127 -13.89 12.37 -2.90
N SER A 128 -14.17 12.07 -1.63
CA SER A 128 -14.61 10.75 -1.17
C SER A 128 -15.65 10.89 -0.07
N LEU A 129 -16.50 9.87 0.10
CA LEU A 129 -17.52 9.84 1.15
C LEU A 129 -16.87 9.89 2.54
N ASN A 130 -17.32 10.82 3.37
CA ASN A 130 -17.01 10.85 4.79
C ASN A 130 -18.06 10.03 5.56
N LYS A 131 -17.89 8.71 5.61
CA LYS A 131 -18.85 7.80 6.25
C LYS A 131 -19.14 8.14 7.72
N PRO A 132 -18.15 8.51 8.57
CA PRO A 132 -18.41 8.98 9.92
C PRO A 132 -19.35 10.19 9.98
N ALA A 133 -19.08 11.24 9.19
CA ALA A 133 -19.93 12.43 9.18
C ALA A 133 -21.35 12.15 8.64
N ILE A 134 -21.47 11.31 7.61
CA ILE A 134 -22.76 10.87 7.08
C ILE A 134 -23.56 10.13 8.16
N ARG A 135 -22.91 9.23 8.92
CA ARG A 135 -23.57 8.52 10.03
C ARG A 135 -24.04 9.50 11.10
N GLU A 136 -23.17 10.42 11.53
CA GLU A 136 -23.51 11.43 12.53
C GLU A 136 -24.67 12.33 12.08
N GLY A 137 -24.70 12.75 10.82
CA GLY A 137 -25.79 13.55 10.26
C GLY A 137 -27.13 12.80 10.22
N LEU A 138 -27.10 11.51 9.84
CA LEU A 138 -28.28 10.63 9.92
C LEU A 138 -28.77 10.43 11.36
N GLU A 139 -27.85 10.28 12.33
CA GLU A 139 -28.18 10.10 13.75
C GLU A 139 -28.78 11.36 14.38
N LYS A 140 -28.27 12.55 14.03
CA LYS A 140 -28.77 13.83 14.54
C LYS A 140 -30.05 14.30 13.84
N GLY A 141 -30.29 13.87 12.61
CA GLY A 141 -31.44 14.31 11.81
C GLY A 141 -31.38 15.78 11.38
N GLU A 142 -30.21 16.42 11.47
CA GLU A 142 -30.02 17.83 11.09
C GLU A 142 -30.00 18.04 9.56
N ASP A 143 -29.71 16.99 8.81
CA ASP A 143 -29.61 16.98 7.34
C ASP A 143 -30.56 15.93 6.74
N GLU A 144 -31.86 16.25 6.63
CA GLU A 144 -32.91 15.30 6.20
C GLU A 144 -32.61 14.63 4.84
N TRP A 145 -31.97 15.35 3.92
CA TRP A 145 -31.61 14.83 2.59
C TRP A 145 -30.62 13.65 2.64
N LEU A 146 -29.86 13.47 3.74
CA LEU A 146 -28.97 12.32 3.89
C LEU A 146 -29.75 11.01 3.87
N ALA A 147 -30.98 10.99 4.41
CA ALA A 147 -31.84 9.81 4.46
C ALA A 147 -32.40 9.43 3.08
N ASP A 148 -32.43 10.37 2.12
CA ASP A 148 -32.83 10.09 0.73
C ASP A 148 -31.72 9.36 -0.07
N VAL A 149 -30.47 9.45 0.38
CA VAL A 149 -29.30 8.94 -0.34
C VAL A 149 -28.65 7.76 0.38
N PHE A 150 -28.69 7.74 1.71
CA PHE A 150 -28.00 6.77 2.54
C PHE A 150 -28.93 6.17 3.59
N CYS A 151 -28.69 4.92 3.94
CA CYS A 151 -29.33 4.27 5.08
C CYS A 151 -28.28 3.61 5.97
N VAL A 152 -28.54 3.60 7.27
CA VAL A 152 -27.76 2.81 8.22
C VAL A 152 -28.36 1.41 8.26
N VAL A 153 -27.57 0.42 7.85
CA VAL A 153 -27.92 -0.99 7.98
C VAL A 153 -27.04 -1.58 9.08
N GLN A 154 -27.67 -2.13 10.12
CA GLN A 154 -27.01 -2.87 11.18
C GLN A 154 -27.58 -4.28 11.20
N GLU A 155 -26.76 -5.24 10.78
CA GLU A 155 -27.12 -6.66 10.78
C GLU A 155 -26.54 -7.33 12.02
N GLU A 156 -27.37 -8.09 12.72
CA GLU A 156 -26.88 -9.01 13.75
C GLU A 156 -26.18 -10.18 13.07
N THR A 157 -24.93 -10.40 13.43
CA THR A 157 -24.14 -11.53 12.94
C THR A 157 -23.74 -12.42 14.10
N PHE A 158 -23.89 -13.72 13.91
CA PHE A 158 -23.37 -14.70 14.85
C PHE A 158 -21.84 -14.66 14.82
N PHE A 159 -21.21 -14.57 15.99
CA PHE A 159 -19.77 -14.52 16.13
C PHE A 159 -19.26 -15.64 17.03
N VAL A 160 -18.06 -16.13 16.74
CA VAL A 160 -17.30 -17.06 17.59
C VAL A 160 -15.88 -16.56 17.61
N GLU A 161 -15.38 -16.26 18.82
CA GLU A 161 -14.03 -15.80 19.03
C GLU A 161 -13.38 -16.68 20.10
N ALA A 162 -12.10 -17.00 19.91
CA ALA A 162 -11.34 -17.67 20.95
C ALA A 162 -11.27 -16.79 22.18
N LYS A 163 -11.47 -17.37 23.36
CA LYS A 163 -11.23 -16.65 24.61
C LYS A 163 -9.75 -16.27 24.68
N THR A 164 -9.49 -14.98 24.67
CA THR A 164 -8.19 -14.43 25.04
C THR A 164 -8.17 -14.24 26.55
N ASP A 165 -7.08 -14.63 27.21
CA ASP A 165 -6.84 -14.28 28.62
C ASP A 165 -6.56 -12.77 28.70
N GLU A 166 -7.59 -11.93 28.53
CA GLU A 166 -7.52 -10.51 28.84
C GLU A 166 -7.59 -10.35 30.37
N GLY A 167 -6.47 -10.59 31.05
CA GLY A 167 -6.30 -10.24 32.46
C GLY A 167 -5.62 -11.31 33.33
N LYS A 168 -4.29 -11.38 33.26
CA LYS A 168 -3.42 -11.55 34.43
C LYS A 168 -2.18 -10.68 34.29
#